data_AF-A0A3L6JEV4-F1
#
_entry.id   AF-A0A3L6JEV4-F1
#
_cell.length_a   1.000
_cell.length_b   1.000
_cell.length_c   1.000
_cell.angle_alpha   90.00
_cell.angle_beta   90.00
_cell.angle_gamma   90.00
#
_symmetry.space_group_name_H-M   'P 1'
#
loop_
_entity.id
_entity.type
_entity.pdbx_description
1 polymer ?
#
loop_
_entity_poly.entity_id
_entity_poly.type
_entity_poly.pdbx_seq_one_letter_code
_entity_poly.pdbx_strand_id
1 'polypeptide(L)'
;MSPKAAVSIMNGVFGAILSTMALVFIAQEMGPDVMGVLGFSIAGIGLLSFLSDFGVGSVHSMHIRSGEEPGKCVGAYAAIKIVLLLVFAGITLTLI
;
A
#
# COMPACT_ATOMS: atom_id res chain seq x y z
N MET A 1 16.55 -4.61 -20.67
CA MET A 1 15.53 -4.14 -19.71
C MET A 1 14.66 -3.10 -20.40
N SER A 2 13.33 -3.13 -20.23
CA SER A 2 12.46 -2.07 -20.71
C SER A 2 12.76 -0.75 -19.95
N PRO A 3 12.78 0.42 -20.61
CA PRO A 3 13.02 1.71 -19.94
C PRO A 3 12.13 1.95 -18.72
N LYS A 4 10.88 1.46 -18.77
CA LYS A 4 9.91 1.57 -17.68
C LYS A 4 10.32 0.77 -16.43
N ALA A 5 10.91 -0.40 -16.63
CA ALA A 5 11.39 -1.23 -15.52
C ALA A 5 12.58 -0.58 -14.82
N ALA A 6 13.49 0.04 -15.57
CA ALA A 6 14.63 0.77 -15.01
C ALA A 6 14.16 1.95 -14.13
N VAL A 7 13.19 2.74 -14.61
CA VAL A 7 12.62 3.86 -13.83
C VAL A 7 11.92 3.37 -12.56
N SER A 8 11.16 2.28 -12.64
CA SER A 8 10.48 1.71 -11.46
C SER A 8 11.47 1.25 -10.38
N ILE A 9 12.54 0.57 -10.78
CA ILE A 9 13.59 0.11 -9.85
C ILE A 9 14.28 1.32 -9.24
N MET A 10 14.64 2.31 -10.06
CA MET A 10 15.29 3.54 -9.60
C MET A 10 14.43 4.26 -8.55
N ASN A 11 13.13 4.42 -8.81
CA ASN A 11 12.21 5.03 -7.84
C ASN A 11 12.15 4.24 -6.51
N GLY A 12 12.10 2.90 -6.59
CA GLY A 12 12.12 2.04 -5.41
C GLY A 12 13.40 2.19 -4.59
N VAL A 13 14.56 2.25 -5.25
CA VAL A 13 15.87 2.43 -4.61
C VAL A 13 15.98 3.80 -3.94
N PHE A 14 15.59 4.88 -4.63
CA PHE A 14 15.60 6.22 -4.04
C PHE A 14 14.66 6.31 -2.83
N GLY A 15 13.45 5.74 -2.93
CA GLY A 15 12.52 5.69 -1.81
C GLY A 15 13.09 4.93 -0.62
N ALA A 16 13.75 3.79 -0.84
CA ALA A 16 14.37 3.00 0.21
C ALA A 16 15.54 3.74 0.90
N ILE A 17 16.39 4.43 0.14
CA ILE A 17 17.48 5.24 0.68
C ILE A 17 16.93 6.36 1.55
N LEU A 18 15.98 7.15 1.03
CA LEU A 18 15.39 8.27 1.76
C LEU A 18 14.67 7.80 3.04
N SER A 19 13.92 6.70 2.96
CA SER A 19 13.24 6.12 4.12
C SER A 19 14.24 5.65 5.18
N THR A 20 15.35 5.05 4.77
CA THR A 20 16.40 4.60 5.70
C THR A 20 17.09 5.79 6.36
N MET A 21 17.42 6.83 5.58
CA MET A 21 18.01 8.06 6.12
C MET A 21 17.08 8.74 7.13
N ALA A 22 15.78 8.81 6.84
CA ALA A 22 14.79 9.34 7.77
C ALA A 22 14.75 8.56 9.08
N LEU A 23 14.76 7.22 9.02
CA LEU A 23 14.78 6.37 10.22
C LEU A 23 16.06 6.57 11.05
N VAL A 24 17.22 6.67 10.41
CA VAL A 24 18.50 6.94 11.09
C VAL A 24 18.48 8.29 11.79
N PHE A 25 17.98 9.33 11.13
CA PHE A 25 17.85 10.67 11.72
C PHE A 25 16.95 10.65 12.95
N ILE A 26 15.78 10.01 12.86
CA ILE A 26 14.84 9.89 13.98
C ILE A 26 15.48 9.11 15.14
N ALA A 27 16.21 8.03 14.84
CA ALA A 27 16.91 7.25 15.84
C ALA A 27 17.94 8.06 16.64
N GLN A 28 18.64 8.98 15.95
CA GLN A 28 19.73 9.75 16.52
C GLN A 28 19.23 11.00 17.28
N GLU A 29 18.24 11.70 16.73
CA GLU A 29 17.86 13.04 17.23
C GLU A 29 16.58 13.05 18.07
N MET A 30 15.67 12.09 17.88
CA MET A 30 14.33 12.12 18.49
C MET A 30 14.12 11.07 19.60
N GLY A 31 15.09 10.18 19.80
CA GLY A 31 15.05 9.16 20.84
C GLY A 31 14.16 7.94 20.53
N PRO A 32 14.22 6.89 21.38
CA PRO A 32 13.62 5.58 21.09
C PRO A 32 12.10 5.56 21.16
N ASP A 33 11.47 6.46 21.92
CA ASP A 33 10.02 6.51 22.09
C ASP A 33 9.31 6.86 20.77
N VAL A 34 9.85 7.84 20.04
CA VAL A 34 9.32 8.26 18.74
C VAL A 34 9.39 7.12 17.72
N MET A 35 10.45 6.31 17.76
CA MET A 35 10.59 5.14 16.89
C MET A 35 9.51 4.08 17.18
N GLY A 36 9.15 3.89 18.45
CA GLY A 36 8.06 3.00 18.87
C GLY A 36 6.70 3.45 18.34
N VAL A 37 6.38 4.74 18.49
CA VAL A 37 5.12 5.33 18.00
C VAL A 37 5.02 5.24 16.47
N LEU A 38 6.10 5.53 15.76
CA LEU A 38 6.14 5.41 14.30
C LEU A 38 5.99 3.96 13.84
N GLY A 39 6.70 3.03 14.48
CA GLY A 39 6.59 1.60 14.17
C GLY A 39 5.18 1.07 14.37
N PHE A 40 4.54 1.42 15.49
CA PHE A 40 3.14 1.07 15.75
C PHE A 40 2.19 1.65 14.69
N SER A 41 2.36 2.93 14.36
CA SER A 41 1.52 3.63 13.37
C SER A 41 1.66 3.01 11.97
N ILE A 42 2.89 2.74 11.53
CA ILE A 42 3.16 2.14 10.22
C ILE A 42 2.60 0.72 10.16
N ALA A 43 2.76 -0.08 11.22
CA ALA A 43 2.19 -1.43 11.29
C ALA A 43 0.66 -1.39 11.23
N GLY A 44 0.03 -0.47 11.97
CA GLY A 44 -1.41 -0.25 11.93
C GLY A 44 -1.90 0.12 10.53
N ILE A 45 -1.28 1.12 9.89
CA ILE A 45 -1.60 1.53 8.51
C ILE A 45 -1.39 0.37 7.53
N GLY A 46 -0.33 -0.43 7.70
CA GLY A 46 -0.05 -1.59 6.85
C GLY A 46 -1.14 -2.65 6.93
N LEU A 47 -1.58 -3.02 8.14
CA LEU A 47 -2.68 -3.94 8.36
C LEU A 47 -4.00 -3.43 7.78
N LEU A 48 -4.31 -2.16 8.02
CA LEU A 48 -5.51 -1.50 7.50
C LEU A 48 -5.51 -1.45 5.97
N SER A 49 -4.36 -1.12 5.37
CA SER A 49 -4.18 -1.09 3.92
C SER A 49 -4.36 -2.47 3.30
N PHE A 50 -3.77 -3.50 3.92
CA PHE A 50 -3.95 -4.88 3.50
C PHE A 50 -5.42 -5.31 3.55
N LEU A 51 -6.13 -4.97 4.63
CA LEU A 51 -7.55 -5.27 4.78
C LEU A 51 -8.44 -4.53 3.76
N SER A 52 -8.02 -3.33 3.35
CA SER A 52 -8.78 -2.48 2.42
C SER A 52 -8.70 -2.92 0.94
N ASP A 53 -7.68 -3.69 0.56
CA ASP A 53 -7.50 -4.13 -0.83
C ASP A 53 -7.39 -5.66 -0.97
N PHE A 54 -6.99 -6.42 0.06
CA PHE A 54 -6.75 -7.87 0.02
C PHE A 54 -5.96 -8.35 -1.22
N GLY A 55 -5.18 -7.48 -1.86
CA GLY A 55 -4.47 -7.77 -3.10
C GLY A 55 -5.34 -7.83 -4.36
N VAL A 56 -6.59 -7.36 -4.31
CA VAL A 56 -7.52 -7.30 -5.45
C VAL A 56 -6.96 -6.39 -6.55
N GLY A 57 -6.22 -5.33 -6.21
CA GLY A 57 -5.48 -4.53 -7.19
C GLY A 57 -4.46 -5.34 -8.02
N SER A 58 -3.77 -6.30 -7.39
CA SER A 58 -2.85 -7.20 -8.11
C SER A 58 -3.59 -8.09 -9.10
N VAL A 59 -4.70 -8.70 -8.65
CA VAL A 59 -5.56 -9.55 -9.48
C VAL A 59 -6.13 -8.78 -10.67
N HIS A 60 -6.62 -7.56 -10.44
CA HIS A 60 -7.09 -6.67 -11.50
C HIS A 60 -6.00 -6.37 -12.54
N SER A 61 -4.78 -6.04 -12.08
CA SER A 61 -3.67 -5.76 -12.99
C SER A 61 -3.26 -7.00 -13.81
N MET A 62 -3.40 -8.19 -13.24
CA MET A 62 -3.15 -9.46 -13.93
C MET A 62 -4.17 -9.70 -15.04
N HIS A 63 -5.48 -9.55 -14.76
CA HIS A 63 -6.53 -9.79 -15.75
C HIS A 63 -6.49 -8.78 -16.91
N ILE A 64 -6.15 -7.51 -16.63
CA ILE A 64 -5.88 -6.52 -17.69
C ILE A 64 -4.73 -6.96 -18.60
N ARG A 65 -3.64 -7.50 -18.03
CA ARG A 65 -2.50 -7.97 -18.81
C ARG A 65 -2.79 -9.25 -19.59
N SER A 66 -3.71 -10.08 -19.11
CA SER A 66 -4.16 -11.30 -19.80
C SER A 66 -5.03 -11.02 -21.03
N GLY A 67 -5.39 -9.75 -21.28
CA GLY A 67 -6.15 -9.35 -22.48
C GLY A 67 -7.67 -9.52 -22.34
N GLU A 68 -8.18 -9.63 -21.11
CA GLU A 68 -9.63 -9.67 -20.87
C GLU A 68 -10.29 -8.31 -21.15
N GLU A 69 -11.62 -8.32 -21.35
CA GLU A 69 -12.38 -7.10 -21.62
C GLU A 69 -12.22 -6.06 -20.48
N PRO A 70 -11.61 -4.89 -20.77
CA PRO A 70 -11.22 -3.94 -19.73
C PRO A 70 -12.44 -3.39 -18.97
N GLY A 71 -13.58 -3.24 -19.64
CA GLY A 71 -14.83 -2.78 -19.01
C GLY A 71 -15.33 -3.72 -17.91
N LYS A 72 -15.29 -5.05 -18.15
CA LYS A 72 -15.68 -6.06 -17.16
C LYS A 72 -14.67 -6.13 -16.00
N CYS A 73 -13.38 -6.09 -16.31
CA CYS A 73 -12.31 -6.08 -15.31
C CYS A 73 -12.36 -4.87 -14.37
N VAL A 74 -12.59 -3.67 -14.91
CA VAL A 74 -12.72 -2.44 -14.11
C VAL A 74 -14.00 -2.46 -13.28
N GLY A 75 -15.12 -2.94 -13.85
CA GLY A 75 -16.38 -3.06 -13.13
C GLY A 75 -16.30 -4.04 -11.95
N ALA A 76 -15.71 -5.22 -12.17
CA ALA A 76 -15.48 -6.20 -11.11
C ALA A 76 -14.53 -5.67 -10.02
N TYR A 77 -13.42 -5.02 -10.42
CA TYR A 77 -12.51 -4.37 -9.48
C TYR A 77 -13.20 -3.31 -8.65
N ALA A 78 -13.96 -2.40 -9.27
CA ALA A 78 -14.68 -1.35 -8.57
C ALA A 78 -15.72 -1.92 -7.60
N ALA A 79 -16.49 -2.93 -8.01
CA ALA A 79 -17.48 -3.56 -7.15
C ALA A 79 -16.85 -4.19 -5.90
N ILE A 80 -15.79 -5.00 -6.07
CA ILE A 80 -15.07 -5.63 -4.96
C ILE A 80 -14.45 -4.56 -4.06
N LYS A 81 -13.83 -3.53 -4.64
CA LYS A 81 -13.20 -2.45 -3.88
C LYS A 81 -14.20 -1.64 -3.07
N ILE A 82 -15.40 -1.36 -3.59
CA ILE A 82 -16.46 -0.68 -2.85
C ILE A 82 -16.88 -1.51 -1.64
N VAL A 83 -17.07 -2.83 -1.81
CA VAL A 83 -17.42 -3.72 -0.69
C VAL A 83 -16.32 -3.75 0.37
N LEU A 84 -15.06 -3.91 -0.04
CA LEU A 84 -13.92 -3.90 0.88
C LEU A 84 -13.81 -2.57 1.64
N LEU A 85 -13.99 -1.44 0.94
CA LEU A 85 -13.95 -0.12 1.57
C LEU A 85 -15.11 0.09 2.55
N LEU A 86 -16.31 -0.43 2.25
CA LEU A 86 -17.45 -0.37 3.18
C LEU A 86 -17.20 -1.23 4.43
N VAL A 87 -16.68 -2.45 4.26
CA VAL A 87 -16.30 -3.32 5.38
C VAL A 87 -15.22 -2.67 6.22
N PHE A 88 -14.19 -2.12 5.58
CA PHE A 88 -13.11 -1.40 6.23
C PHE A 88 -13.63 -0.19 7.03
N ALA A 89 -14.44 0.67 6.40
CA ALA A 89 -15.03 1.83 7.06
C ALA A 89 -15.92 1.43 8.24
N GLY A 90 -16.70 0.35 8.11
CA GLY A 90 -17.51 -0.20 9.20
C GLY A 90 -16.66 -0.65 10.38
N ILE A 91 -15.61 -1.44 10.13
CA ILE A 91 -14.68 -1.91 11.18
C ILE A 91 -14.02 -0.72 11.87
N THR A 92 -13.48 0.24 11.12
CA THR A 92 -12.82 1.43 11.70
C THR A 92 -13.79 2.26 12.55
N LEU A 93 -15.03 2.43 12.11
CA LEU A 93 -16.04 3.19 12.86
C LEU A 93 -16.48 2.48 14.15
N THR A 94 -16.45 1.14 14.20
CA THR A 94 -16.73 0.39 15.43
C THR A 94 -15.56 0.36 16.41
N LEU A 95 -14.35 0.64 15.95
CA LEU A 95 -13.11 0.53 16.73
C LEU A 95 -12.69 1.86 17.38
N ILE A 96 -13.26 2.98 16.90
CA ILE A 96 -13.17 4.33 17.48
C ILE A 96 -14.33 4.54 18.47
#